data_AF-A0A6B3IAK2-F1
#
_entry.id   AF-A0A6B3IAK2-F1
#
_cell.length_a   1.000
_cell.length_b   1.000
_cell.length_c   1.000
_cell.angle_alpha   90.00
_cell.angle_beta   90.00
_cell.angle_gamma   90.00
#
_symmetry.space_group_name_H-M   'P 1'
#
loop_
_entity.id
_entity.type
_entity.pdbx_description
1 polymer ?
#
loop_
_entity_poly.entity_id
_entity_poly.type
_entity_poly.pdbx_seq_one_letter_code
_entity_poly.pdbx_strand_id
1 'polypeptide(L)'
;MSSTASKRTLYRLTHVKATPESMLEALDVGALDTLDAVVRDVSDHMGVPALAVSFAVAKEEAAWGKDVLRLAAESDLLQSEQRTGALLVLAVDDVVYAIGFDQGYRLLPARLKDAHFGLSFGIRAINPRQVRDFTASVLGQARIDSSLVHAGA
;
A
#
# COMPACT_ATOMS: atom_id res chain seq x y z
N MET A 1 -22.65 17.83 -6.90
CA MET A 1 -21.43 17.06 -7.19
C MET A 1 -21.69 15.63 -6.75
N SER A 2 -21.67 14.66 -7.66
CA SER A 2 -21.85 13.26 -7.30
C SER A 2 -20.62 12.79 -6.54
N SER A 3 -20.80 12.33 -5.30
CA SER A 3 -19.72 11.72 -4.53
C SER A 3 -19.49 10.30 -5.07
N THR A 4 -18.54 10.17 -6.00
CA THR A 4 -18.05 8.85 -6.42
C THR A 4 -17.07 8.34 -5.38
N ALA A 5 -17.56 7.49 -4.47
CA ALA A 5 -16.70 6.76 -3.54
C ALA A 5 -15.96 5.64 -4.30
N SER A 6 -14.65 5.55 -4.12
CA SER A 6 -13.83 4.45 -4.66
C SER A 6 -13.10 3.73 -3.54
N LYS A 7 -13.13 2.40 -3.54
CA LYS A 7 -12.42 1.60 -2.54
C LYS A 7 -10.91 1.72 -2.74
N ARG A 8 -10.18 2.05 -1.68
CA ARG A 8 -8.72 2.16 -1.65
C ARG A 8 -8.17 1.50 -0.40
N THR A 9 -6.94 0.99 -0.50
CA THR A 9 -6.20 0.50 0.66
C THR A 9 -5.39 1.65 1.23
N LEU A 10 -5.64 1.95 2.50
CA LEU A 10 -4.90 2.92 3.29
C LEU A 10 -3.95 2.18 4.22
N TYR A 11 -2.68 2.56 4.20
CA TYR A 11 -1.66 2.05 5.10
C TYR A 11 -1.29 3.15 6.09
N ARG A 12 -1.16 2.81 7.38
CA ARG A 12 -0.44 3.64 8.34
C ARG A 12 1.01 3.18 8.35
N LEU A 13 1.93 4.13 8.27
CA LEU A 13 3.36 3.86 8.33
C LEU A 13 3.89 4.13 9.74
N THR A 14 4.71 3.20 10.24
CA THR A 14 5.41 3.33 11.53
C THR A 14 6.87 3.66 11.29
N HIS A 15 7.49 4.38 12.23
CA HIS A 15 8.91 4.74 12.17
C HIS A 15 9.31 5.64 10.98
N VAL A 16 8.36 6.41 10.46
CA VAL A 16 8.58 7.43 9.41
C VAL A 16 8.22 8.79 10.00
N LYS A 17 9.10 9.78 9.86
CA LYS A 17 8.80 11.14 10.34
C LYS A 17 7.86 11.84 9.37
N ALA A 18 7.07 12.77 9.88
CA ALA A 18 6.10 13.57 9.12
C ALA A 18 6.78 14.68 8.29
N THR A 19 7.82 14.34 7.53
CA THR A 19 8.47 15.26 6.57
C THR A 19 8.61 14.60 5.20
N PRO A 20 8.57 15.35 4.09
CA PRO A 20 8.69 14.77 2.76
C PRO A 20 9.98 13.96 2.58
N GLU A 21 11.10 14.43 3.14
CA GLU A 21 12.40 13.75 3.05
C GLU A 21 12.36 12.38 3.73
N SER A 22 11.85 12.31 4.96
CA SER A 22 11.73 11.04 5.68
C SER A 22 10.74 10.08 5.01
N MET A 23 9.67 10.61 4.41
CA MET A 23 8.72 9.81 3.63
C MET A 23 9.36 9.22 2.37
N LEU A 24 10.22 9.98 1.68
CA LEU A 24 10.95 9.50 0.51
C LEU A 24 11.96 8.41 0.89
N GLU A 25 12.74 8.65 1.95
CA GLU A 25 13.72 7.68 2.49
C GLU A 25 13.08 6.37 2.96
N ALA A 26 11.81 6.43 3.37
CA ALA A 26 11.05 5.26 3.78
C ALA A 26 10.63 4.35 2.62
N LEU A 27 10.63 4.85 1.38
CA LEU A 27 10.31 4.06 0.19
C LEU A 27 11.48 3.15 -0.20
N ASP A 28 11.19 2.11 -0.97
CA ASP A 28 12.24 1.29 -1.57
C ASP A 28 12.95 2.07 -2.69
N VAL A 29 14.02 2.79 -2.34
CA VAL A 29 14.78 3.65 -3.27
C VAL A 29 15.35 2.86 -4.45
N GLY A 30 15.80 1.63 -4.23
CA GLY A 30 16.28 0.77 -5.32
C GLY A 30 15.16 0.38 -6.29
N ALA A 31 13.94 0.18 -5.78
CA ALA A 31 12.77 -0.02 -6.62
C ALA A 31 12.37 1.26 -7.37
N LEU A 32 12.49 2.46 -6.77
CA LEU A 32 12.18 3.72 -7.45
C LEU A 32 13.05 3.93 -8.69
N ASP A 33 14.37 3.74 -8.57
CA ASP A 33 15.30 3.89 -9.68
C ASP A 33 15.04 2.85 -10.78
N THR A 34 14.83 1.59 -10.39
CA THR A 34 14.55 0.49 -11.33
C THR A 34 13.25 0.70 -12.11
N LEU A 35 12.27 1.38 -11.50
CA LEU A 35 10.96 1.63 -12.10
C LEU A 35 10.88 2.95 -12.87
N ASP A 36 11.97 3.72 -12.93
CA ASP A 36 12.00 5.10 -13.44
C ASP A 36 10.86 5.94 -12.82
N ALA A 37 10.71 5.83 -11.50
CA ALA A 37 9.58 6.40 -10.80
C ALA A 37 9.67 7.93 -10.77
N VAL A 38 8.59 8.59 -11.16
CA VAL A 38 8.44 10.03 -11.00
C VAL A 38 7.96 10.32 -9.58
N VAL A 39 8.77 11.04 -8.82
CA VAL A 39 8.45 11.52 -7.47
C VAL A 39 8.17 13.02 -7.52
N ARG A 40 7.09 13.46 -6.87
CA ARG A 40 6.74 14.88 -6.73
C ARG A 40 6.37 15.18 -5.29
N ASP A 41 6.95 16.24 -4.76
CA ASP A 41 6.41 16.89 -3.57
C ASP A 41 5.10 17.60 -3.95
N VAL A 42 4.03 17.25 -3.25
CA VAL A 42 2.68 17.80 -3.46
C VAL A 42 2.15 18.46 -2.19
N SER A 43 3.04 18.81 -1.27
CA SER A 43 2.68 19.34 0.05
C SER A 43 1.88 20.63 -0.05
N ASP A 44 2.26 21.55 -0.95
CA ASP A 44 1.56 22.82 -1.18
C ASP A 44 0.12 22.60 -1.64
N HIS A 45 -0.13 21.58 -2.46
CA HIS A 45 -1.46 21.26 -2.96
C HIS A 45 -2.33 20.59 -1.88
N MET A 46 -1.72 19.77 -1.03
CA MET A 46 -2.39 18.98 0.00
C MET A 46 -2.54 19.72 1.34
N GLY A 47 -1.78 20.81 1.55
CA GLY A 47 -1.75 21.56 2.80
C GLY A 47 -1.06 20.82 3.96
N VAL A 48 -0.41 19.69 3.67
CA VAL A 48 0.29 18.81 4.63
C VAL A 48 1.52 18.21 3.95
N PRO A 49 2.55 17.76 4.69
CA PRO A 49 3.69 17.05 4.09
C PRO A 49 3.21 15.86 3.27
N ALA A 50 3.48 15.85 1.97
CA ALA A 50 2.96 14.84 1.05
C ALA A 50 3.84 14.62 -0.20
N LEU A 51 3.95 13.35 -0.60
CA LEU A 51 4.63 12.91 -1.81
C LEU A 51 3.69 12.11 -2.71
N ALA A 52 3.70 12.43 -4.00
CA ALA A 52 3.09 11.62 -5.04
C ALA A 52 4.18 10.90 -5.82
N VAL A 53 4.05 9.58 -5.96
CA VAL A 53 4.95 8.74 -6.75
C VAL A 53 4.15 8.03 -7.82
N SER A 54 4.65 7.98 -9.04
CA SER A 54 4.06 7.18 -10.12
C SER A 54 5.13 6.55 -10.98
N PHE A 55 4.87 5.34 -11.46
CA PHE A 55 5.74 4.65 -12.39
C PHE A 55 4.93 3.89 -13.44
N ALA A 56 5.57 3.66 -14.58
CA ALA A 56 5.06 2.79 -15.64
C ALA A 56 6.24 2.06 -16.28
N VAL A 57 6.26 0.74 -16.12
CA VAL A 57 7.32 -0.11 -16.69
C VAL A 57 6.73 -0.98 -17.78
N ALA A 58 7.23 -0.77 -18.99
CA ALA A 58 6.97 -1.65 -20.11
C ALA A 58 7.84 -2.91 -19.98
N LYS A 59 7.25 -4.07 -20.21
CA LYS A 59 7.96 -5.31 -20.40
C LYS A 59 7.59 -5.90 -21.74
N GLU A 60 8.62 -6.30 -22.49
CA GLU A 60 8.46 -6.93 -23.80
C GLU A 60 7.61 -8.20 -23.70
N GLU A 61 7.72 -8.94 -22.59
CA GLU A 61 6.96 -10.15 -22.33
C GLU A 61 6.23 -10.11 -20.99
N ALA A 62 4.97 -10.51 -21.01
CA ALA A 62 4.15 -10.71 -19.84
C ALA A 62 4.72 -11.80 -18.94
N ALA A 63 4.50 -11.69 -17.62
CA ALA A 63 5.10 -12.60 -16.64
C ALA A 63 4.79 -14.09 -16.87
N TRP A 64 3.60 -14.36 -17.42
CA TRP A 64 3.11 -15.71 -17.74
C TRP A 64 3.60 -16.23 -19.09
N GLY A 65 4.25 -15.40 -19.92
CA GLY A 65 4.64 -15.74 -21.30
C GLY A 65 5.54 -16.98 -21.36
N LYS A 66 6.51 -17.10 -20.45
CA LYS A 66 7.40 -18.27 -20.36
C LYS A 66 6.66 -19.57 -20.04
N ASP A 67 5.59 -19.49 -19.26
CA ASP A 67 4.82 -20.68 -18.88
C ASP A 67 3.94 -21.15 -20.05
N VAL A 68 3.33 -20.22 -20.79
CA VAL A 68 2.57 -20.54 -22.02
C VAL A 68 3.48 -21.11 -23.10
N LEU A 69 4.65 -20.50 -23.33
CA LEU A 69 5.64 -21.04 -24.27
C LEU A 69 6.06 -22.48 -23.92
N ARG A 70 6.29 -22.77 -22.64
CA ARG A 70 6.66 -24.12 -22.20
C ARG A 70 5.57 -25.15 -22.48
N LEU A 71 4.30 -24.76 -22.37
CA LEU A 71 3.16 -25.66 -22.47
C LEU A 71 2.65 -25.84 -23.91
N ALA A 72 2.64 -24.76 -24.69
CA ALA A 72 2.06 -24.73 -26.03
C ALA A 72 3.10 -24.68 -27.15
N ALA A 73 4.35 -24.28 -26.87
CA ALA A 73 5.40 -24.06 -27.86
C ALA A 73 5.08 -23.01 -28.95
N GLU A 74 4.02 -22.21 -28.76
CA GLU A 74 3.56 -21.19 -29.70
C GLU A 74 3.97 -19.79 -29.23
N SER A 75 4.87 -19.13 -29.98
CA SER A 75 5.43 -17.82 -29.62
C SER A 75 4.54 -16.63 -29.96
N ASP A 76 3.55 -16.81 -30.82
CA ASP A 76 2.55 -15.78 -31.18
C ASP A 76 1.57 -15.47 -30.03
N LEU A 77 1.48 -16.37 -29.04
CA LEU A 77 0.73 -16.16 -27.81
C LEU A 77 1.41 -15.22 -26.81
N LEU A 78 2.70 -14.89 -27.03
CA LEU A 78 3.40 -13.94 -26.19
C LEU A 78 2.79 -12.54 -26.35
N GLN A 79 2.58 -11.87 -25.23
CA GLN A 79 2.07 -10.51 -25.17
C GLN A 79 3.00 -9.65 -24.34
N SER A 80 3.12 -8.36 -24.66
CA SER A 80 3.78 -7.39 -23.80
C SER A 80 2.89 -7.02 -22.62
N GLU A 81 3.49 -6.53 -21.53
CA GLU A 81 2.73 -6.01 -20.39
C GLU A 81 3.25 -4.64 -19.98
N GLN A 82 2.33 -3.75 -19.62
CA GLN A 82 2.65 -2.48 -18.98
C GLN A 82 2.23 -2.57 -17.52
N ARG A 83 3.21 -2.47 -16.62
CA ARG A 83 2.96 -2.43 -15.18
C ARG A 83 2.97 -1.00 -14.71
N THR A 84 1.85 -0.55 -14.15
CA THR A 84 1.74 0.80 -13.61
C THR A 84 1.56 0.76 -12.11
N GLY A 85 1.85 1.88 -11.47
CA GLY A 85 1.56 2.06 -10.06
C GLY A 85 1.69 3.50 -9.67
N ALA A 86 0.88 3.89 -8.69
CA ALA A 86 1.07 5.17 -8.03
C ALA A 86 0.89 5.03 -6.52
N LEU A 87 1.58 5.87 -5.78
CA LEU A 87 1.55 5.91 -4.33
C LEU A 87 1.43 7.37 -3.90
N LEU A 88 0.45 7.66 -3.06
CA LEU A 88 0.36 8.94 -2.36
C LEU A 88 0.74 8.71 -0.91
N VAL A 89 1.79 9.38 -0.44
CA VAL A 89 2.21 9.39 0.97
C VAL A 89 1.89 10.76 1.53
N LEU A 90 1.30 10.83 2.72
CA LEU A 90 0.95 12.09 3.38
C LEU A 90 1.05 11.95 4.90
N ALA A 91 1.42 13.04 5.57
CA ALA A 91 1.29 13.16 7.02
C ALA A 91 0.01 13.90 7.38
N VAL A 92 -0.67 13.42 8.41
CA VAL A 92 -1.69 14.18 9.13
C VAL A 92 -1.28 14.16 10.60
N ASP A 93 -1.10 15.35 11.17
CA ASP A 93 -0.38 15.54 12.43
C ASP A 93 1.02 14.88 12.34
N ASP A 94 1.36 14.00 13.28
CA ASP A 94 2.64 13.26 13.31
C ASP A 94 2.53 11.85 12.71
N VAL A 95 1.41 11.51 12.07
CA VAL A 95 1.16 10.15 11.56
C VAL A 95 1.25 10.14 10.04
N VAL A 96 2.10 9.27 9.51
CA VAL A 96 2.29 9.08 8.07
C VAL A 96 1.36 7.99 7.55
N TYR A 97 0.67 8.29 6.46
CA TYR A 97 -0.22 7.39 5.75
C TYR A 97 0.21 7.23 4.30
N ALA A 98 -0.17 6.12 3.70
CA ALA A 98 0.05 5.86 2.29
C ALA A 98 -1.18 5.23 1.61
N ILE A 99 -1.48 5.69 0.40
CA ILE A 99 -2.57 5.21 -0.44
C ILE A 99 -1.97 4.66 -1.73
N GLY A 100 -2.16 3.36 -1.95
CA GLY A 100 -1.69 2.69 -3.15
C GLY A 100 -2.73 2.69 -4.28
N PHE A 101 -2.26 2.90 -5.50
CA PHE A 101 -3.00 2.75 -6.76
C PHE A 101 -2.28 1.72 -7.62
N ASP A 102 -3.03 0.75 -8.15
CA ASP A 102 -2.48 -0.40 -8.88
C ASP A 102 -1.32 -1.06 -8.11
N GLN A 103 -0.10 -1.10 -8.67
CA GLN A 103 1.05 -1.73 -8.01
C GLN A 103 1.83 -0.80 -7.06
N GLY A 104 1.35 0.41 -6.77
CA GLY A 104 2.08 1.37 -5.95
C GLY A 104 2.38 0.92 -4.51
N TYR A 105 1.55 0.01 -3.95
CA TYR A 105 1.77 -0.56 -2.62
C TYR A 105 3.08 -1.37 -2.49
N ARG A 106 3.70 -1.73 -3.62
CA ARG A 106 4.98 -2.46 -3.67
C ARG A 106 6.17 -1.58 -3.31
N LEU A 107 6.04 -0.26 -3.45
CA LEU A 107 7.05 0.71 -3.03
C LEU A 107 7.14 0.86 -1.51
N LEU A 108 6.17 0.31 -0.77
CA LEU A 108 6.11 0.36 0.69
C LEU A 108 6.74 -0.91 1.29
N PRO A 109 7.89 -0.80 1.98
CA PRO A 109 8.48 -1.93 2.70
C PRO A 109 7.51 -2.49 3.75
N ALA A 110 7.38 -3.82 3.81
CA ALA A 110 6.44 -4.49 4.71
C ALA A 110 6.67 -4.12 6.19
N ARG A 111 7.94 -3.96 6.59
CA ARG A 111 8.36 -3.58 7.96
C ARG A 111 7.83 -2.22 8.44
N LEU A 112 7.44 -1.34 7.52
CA LEU A 112 6.92 -0.01 7.85
C LEU A 112 5.40 0.01 7.96
N LYS A 113 4.71 -1.05 7.51
CA LYS A 113 3.25 -1.12 7.55
C LYS A 113 2.81 -1.50 8.95
N ASP A 114 1.94 -0.70 9.53
CA ASP A 114 1.30 -1.04 10.79
C ASP A 114 0.31 -2.19 10.62
N ALA A 115 0.68 -3.38 11.10
CA ALA A 115 -0.15 -4.58 10.99
C ALA A 115 -1.49 -4.47 11.75
N HIS A 116 -1.58 -3.62 12.78
CA HIS A 116 -2.76 -3.47 13.62
C HIS A 116 -3.66 -2.30 13.18
N PHE A 117 -3.22 -1.48 12.23
CA PHE A 117 -3.98 -0.30 11.80
C PHE A 117 -5.33 -0.66 11.19
N GLY A 118 -5.37 -1.60 10.24
CA GLY A 118 -6.62 -2.02 9.61
C GLY A 118 -7.64 -2.57 10.61
N LEU A 119 -7.15 -3.31 11.61
CA LEU A 119 -7.95 -3.82 12.71
C LEU A 119 -8.49 -2.70 13.61
N SER A 120 -7.59 -1.81 14.07
CA SER A 120 -7.94 -0.70 14.95
C SER A 120 -8.91 0.29 14.30
N PHE A 121 -8.76 0.52 12.99
CA PHE A 121 -9.67 1.34 12.20
C PHE A 121 -11.04 0.65 12.05
N GLY A 122 -11.04 -0.64 11.69
CA GLY A 122 -12.26 -1.44 11.59
C GLY A 122 -13.09 -1.45 12.87
N ILE A 123 -12.45 -1.62 14.03
CA ILE A 123 -13.11 -1.58 15.34
C ILE A 123 -13.79 -0.23 15.62
N ARG A 124 -13.20 0.90 15.19
CA ARG A 124 -13.79 2.24 15.39
C ARG A 124 -14.88 2.57 14.38
N ALA A 125 -14.78 2.00 13.17
CA ALA A 125 -15.78 2.17 12.12
C ALA A 125 -17.06 1.33 12.39
N ILE A 126 -16.95 0.27 13.18
CA ILE A 126 -18.06 -0.58 13.63
C ILE A 126 -18.51 -0.11 15.02
N ASN A 127 -19.81 -0.17 15.34
CA ASN A 127 -20.31 0.19 16.68
C ASN A 127 -19.63 -0.68 17.76
N PRO A 128 -18.80 -0.12 18.65
CA PRO A 128 -17.99 -0.90 19.60
C PRO A 128 -18.85 -1.66 20.62
N ARG A 129 -20.14 -1.31 20.79
CA ARG A 129 -21.09 -2.05 21.64
C ARG A 129 -21.59 -3.36 21.03
N GLN A 130 -21.30 -3.64 19.76
CA GLN A 130 -21.75 -4.82 19.04
C GLN A 130 -20.63 -5.81 18.70
N VAL A 131 -19.38 -5.46 18.99
CA VAL A 131 -18.21 -6.32 18.72
C VAL A 131 -17.91 -7.16 19.96
N ARG A 132 -18.06 -8.49 19.86
CA ARG A 132 -17.71 -9.45 20.93
C ARG A 132 -16.31 -10.03 20.79
N ASP A 133 -15.80 -10.11 19.56
CA ASP A 133 -14.45 -10.57 19.24
C ASP A 133 -14.07 -10.15 17.80
N PHE A 134 -12.78 -10.03 17.47
CA PHE A 134 -12.30 -9.78 16.11
C PHE A 134 -11.00 -10.53 15.82
N THR A 135 -11.00 -11.37 14.79
CA THR A 135 -9.84 -12.20 14.41
C THR A 135 -9.33 -11.79 13.03
N ALA A 136 -8.03 -11.51 12.90
CA ALA A 136 -7.36 -11.37 11.63
C ALA A 136 -6.63 -12.69 11.29
N SER A 137 -7.10 -13.43 10.28
CA SER A 137 -6.43 -14.64 9.81
C SER A 137 -5.64 -14.36 8.53
N VAL A 138 -4.33 -14.54 8.56
CA VAL A 138 -3.50 -14.68 7.35
C VAL A 138 -3.22 -16.17 7.19
N LEU A 139 -3.73 -16.78 6.11
CA LEU A 139 -3.44 -18.18 5.79
C LEU A 139 -1.92 -18.38 5.67
N GLY A 140 -1.35 -19.22 6.54
CA GLY A 140 0.07 -19.60 6.51
C GLY A 140 1.00 -18.93 7.55
N GLN A 141 0.50 -18.10 8.45
CA GLN A 141 1.26 -17.55 9.58
C GLN A 141 0.61 -17.90 10.92
N ALA A 142 1.41 -17.98 11.99
CA ALA A 142 0.96 -18.38 13.33
C ALA A 142 -0.20 -17.49 13.81
N ARG A 143 -1.18 -18.14 14.44
CA ARG A 143 -2.36 -17.51 15.05
C ARG A 143 -1.93 -16.43 16.03
N ILE A 144 -2.33 -15.18 15.78
CA ILE A 144 -2.20 -14.08 16.76
C ILE A 144 -3.57 -13.90 17.40
N ASP A 145 -3.73 -14.43 18.62
CA ASP A 145 -4.89 -14.15 19.48
C ASP A 145 -4.57 -12.89 20.31
N SER A 146 -5.38 -11.84 20.18
CA SER A 146 -5.27 -10.63 21.00
C SER A 146 -6.57 -10.38 21.75
N SER A 147 -6.61 -10.77 23.03
CA SER A 147 -7.73 -10.46 23.91
C SER A 147 -7.60 -9.01 24.41
N LEU A 148 -8.44 -8.11 23.90
CA LEU A 148 -8.62 -6.78 24.48
C LEU A 148 -9.64 -6.86 25.61
N VAL A 149 -9.17 -6.99 26.85
CA VAL A 149 -10.02 -6.88 28.04
C VAL A 149 -10.29 -5.39 28.29
N HIS A 150 -11.56 -5.00 28.36
CA HIS A 150 -11.95 -3.66 28.82
C HIS A 150 -11.64 -3.56 30.32
N ALA A 151 -10.47 -3.03 30.69
CA ALA A 151 -10.23 -2.59 32.07
C ALA A 151 -10.95 -1.25 32.26
N GLY A 152 -12.12 -1.31 32.89
CA GLY A 152 -12.86 -0.16 33.37
C GLY A 152 -12.49 0.16 34.82
N ALA A 153 -12.45 1.47 35.11
CA ALA A 153 -12.37 2.17 36.40
C ALA A 153 -11.06 2.03 37.20
#